data_AF-A0A3P7LPA6-F1
#
_entry.id   AF-A0A3P7LPA6-F1
#
_cell.length_a   1.000
_cell.length_b   1.000
_cell.length_c   1.000
_cell.angle_alpha   90.00
_cell.angle_beta   90.00
_cell.angle_gamma   90.00
#
_symmetry.space_group_name_H-M   'P 1'
#
loop_
_entity.id
_entity.type
_entity.pdbx_description
1 polymer ?
#
loop_
_entity_poly.entity_id
_entity_poly.type
_entity_poly.pdbx_seq_one_letter_code
_entity_poly.pdbx_strand_id
1 'polypeptide(L)'
;MIKQQQPNCELLLSNFISTYHSQFSRQCRVADYGFSRLLDVIDSLNSVVHIVGSGPLRTLMLTHGIQLRRFTHDVLRVLKSEPKKSCPVSHFATLYEQVFRKEFIASNYGVCDLNDLLNDMPENVITVDRTSNMKQPDFSEPGLLDVNKLNGHREHWIQHS
;
A
#
# COMPACT_ATOMS: atom_id res chain seq x y z
N MET A 1 3.55 -3.72 22.74
CA MET A 1 4.95 -4.13 22.48
C MET A 1 5.14 -4.19 20.96
N ILE A 2 5.38 -3.04 20.34
CA ILE A 2 5.44 -2.88 18.87
C ILE A 2 6.91 -2.73 18.54
N LYS A 3 7.59 -3.80 18.13
CA LYS A 3 8.96 -3.66 17.65
C LYS A 3 9.11 -4.45 16.37
N GLN A 4 9.38 -3.67 15.31
CA GLN A 4 9.91 -4.11 14.03
C GLN A 4 8.87 -4.82 13.16
N GLN A 5 7.99 -4.00 12.56
CA GLN A 5 7.61 -4.24 11.17
C GLN A 5 8.92 -4.42 10.40
N GLN A 6 9.20 -5.64 9.94
CA GLN A 6 10.36 -5.97 9.10
C GLN A 6 10.49 -4.89 8.01
N PRO A 7 11.64 -4.20 7.91
CA PRO A 7 11.74 -2.99 7.10
C PRO A 7 11.29 -3.17 5.64
N ASN A 8 11.37 -4.36 5.04
CA ASN A 8 11.08 -4.52 3.62
C ASN A 8 9.86 -5.43 3.31
N CYS A 9 9.05 -5.78 4.32
CA CYS A 9 8.02 -6.84 4.16
C CYS A 9 8.59 -8.16 3.63
N GLU A 10 9.88 -8.39 3.92
CA GLU A 10 10.69 -9.51 3.47
C GLU A 10 11.07 -10.37 4.68
N LEU A 11 11.08 -11.69 4.47
CA LEU A 11 11.52 -12.65 5.47
C LEU A 11 12.23 -13.81 4.78
N LEU A 12 13.50 -14.06 5.12
CA LEU A 12 14.18 -15.26 4.65
C LEU A 12 13.35 -16.49 4.99
N LEU A 13 13.09 -17.34 4.00
CA LEU A 13 12.27 -18.54 4.17
C LEU A 13 12.86 -19.46 5.25
N SER A 14 14.19 -19.51 5.37
CA SER A 14 14.90 -20.24 6.43
C SER A 14 14.60 -19.72 7.84
N ASN A 15 14.26 -18.43 7.99
CA ASN A 15 13.95 -17.80 9.27
C ASN A 15 12.46 -17.87 9.61
N PHE A 16 11.61 -18.33 8.68
CA PHE A 16 10.15 -18.30 8.85
C PHE A 16 9.69 -18.97 10.15
N ILE A 17 10.15 -20.19 10.41
CA ILE A 17 9.74 -20.96 11.60
C ILE A 17 10.15 -20.25 12.89
N SER A 18 11.39 -19.76 12.95
CA SER A 18 11.92 -19.05 14.11
C SER A 18 11.17 -17.74 14.36
N THR A 19 10.90 -16.97 13.31
CA THR A 19 10.12 -15.73 13.39
C THR A 19 8.67 -15.99 13.79
N TYR A 20 8.02 -17.01 13.22
CA TYR A 20 6.65 -17.40 13.59
C TYR A 20 6.56 -17.73 15.09
N HIS A 21 7.50 -18.54 15.60
CA HIS A 21 7.53 -18.91 17.01
C HIS A 21 7.67 -17.68 17.92
N SER A 22 8.56 -16.76 17.55
CA SER A 22 8.75 -15.51 18.30
C SER A 22 7.49 -14.63 18.30
N GLN A 23 6.80 -14.51 17.16
CA GLN A 23 5.65 -13.62 17.02
C GLN A 23 4.36 -14.15 17.65
N PHE A 24 4.08 -15.44 17.49
CA PHE A 24 2.82 -16.05 17.93
C PHE A 24 2.96 -16.86 19.21
N SER A 25 4.19 -17.03 19.73
CA SER A 25 4.49 -17.93 20.85
C SER A 25 3.92 -19.35 20.65
N ARG A 26 3.87 -19.78 19.38
CA ARG A 26 3.32 -21.07 18.93
C ARG A 26 4.29 -21.74 17.97
N GLN A 27 4.39 -23.06 18.05
CA GLN A 27 5.18 -23.83 17.11
C GLN A 27 4.41 -23.94 15.79
N CYS A 28 5.00 -23.47 14.69
CA CYS A 28 4.43 -23.66 13.36
C CYS A 28 4.60 -25.14 12.98
N ARG A 29 3.59 -25.97 13.25
CA ARG A 29 3.56 -27.35 12.77
C ARG A 29 2.83 -27.36 11.43
N VAL A 30 3.57 -27.70 10.38
CA VAL A 30 3.05 -27.77 9.00
C VAL A 30 1.83 -28.71 8.90
N ALA A 31 1.86 -29.81 9.66
CA ALA A 31 0.78 -30.80 9.72
C ALA A 31 -0.55 -30.23 10.25
N ASP A 32 -0.52 -29.21 11.11
CA ASP A 32 -1.74 -28.59 11.64
C ASP A 32 -2.54 -27.86 10.55
N TYR A 33 -1.88 -27.54 9.42
CA TYR A 33 -2.48 -26.93 8.25
C TYR A 33 -2.83 -27.95 7.14
N GLY A 34 -2.65 -29.25 7.40
CA GLY A 34 -2.92 -30.31 6.42
C GLY A 34 -1.81 -30.52 5.38
N PHE A 35 -0.61 -29.99 5.61
CA PHE A 35 0.52 -30.09 4.67
C PHE A 35 1.70 -30.86 5.28
N SER A 36 2.54 -31.43 4.41
CA SER A 36 3.76 -32.14 4.81
C SER A 36 5.03 -31.29 4.71
N ARG A 37 5.02 -30.24 3.88
CA ARG A 37 6.18 -29.35 3.68
C ARG A 37 5.77 -27.90 3.91
N LEU A 38 6.65 -27.12 4.52
CA LEU A 38 6.44 -25.68 4.73
C LEU A 38 6.16 -24.96 3.39
N LEU A 39 6.84 -25.37 2.32
CA LEU A 39 6.60 -24.81 0.99
C LEU A 39 5.16 -24.97 0.53
N ASP A 40 4.52 -26.11 0.79
CA ASP A 40 3.13 -26.34 0.39
C ASP A 40 2.17 -25.41 1.15
N VAL A 41 2.47 -25.11 2.42
CA VAL A 41 1.73 -24.11 3.22
C VAL A 41 1.90 -22.73 2.60
N ILE A 42 3.12 -22.33 2.26
CA ILE A 42 3.37 -21.02 1.64
C ILE A 42 2.70 -20.94 0.27
N ASP A 43 2.74 -21.99 -0.55
CA ASP A 43 2.09 -22.02 -1.86
C ASP A 43 0.57 -21.89 -1.73
N SER A 44 -0.02 -22.42 -0.66
CA SER A 44 -1.44 -22.19 -0.34
C SER A 44 -1.76 -20.73 -0.01
N LEU A 45 -0.75 -19.93 0.37
CA LEU A 45 -0.83 -18.50 0.69
C LEU A 45 -0.38 -17.61 -0.47
N ASN A 46 -0.33 -18.13 -1.70
CA ASN A 46 0.13 -17.41 -2.91
C ASN A 46 -0.57 -16.07 -3.17
N SER A 47 -1.78 -15.88 -2.67
CA SER A 47 -2.53 -14.63 -2.76
C SER A 47 -1.97 -13.53 -1.84
N VAL A 48 -1.29 -13.92 -0.77
CA VAL A 48 -0.79 -13.04 0.30
C VAL A 48 0.72 -12.88 0.25
N VAL A 49 1.45 -13.98 0.01
CA VAL A 49 2.91 -14.01 -0.03
C VAL A 49 3.41 -14.71 -1.29
N HIS A 50 4.60 -14.33 -1.74
CA HIS A 50 5.31 -15.01 -2.80
C HIS A 50 6.76 -15.23 -2.38
N ILE A 51 7.43 -16.22 -2.97
CA ILE A 51 8.85 -16.50 -2.73
C ILE A 51 9.65 -15.93 -3.90
N VAL A 52 10.66 -15.13 -3.58
CA VAL A 52 11.68 -14.66 -4.54
C VAL A 52 13.04 -15.24 -4.21
N GLY A 53 13.96 -15.20 -5.18
CA GLY A 53 15.32 -15.70 -5.04
C GLY A 53 15.44 -17.22 -5.16
N SER A 54 16.62 -17.75 -4.90
CA SER A 54 16.93 -19.17 -5.07
C SER A 54 17.81 -19.71 -3.94
N GLY A 55 17.72 -21.03 -3.72
CA GLY A 55 18.52 -21.73 -2.71
C GLY A 55 18.30 -21.17 -1.28
N PRO A 56 19.38 -20.81 -0.57
CA PRO A 56 19.31 -20.29 0.81
C PRO A 56 18.88 -18.81 0.87
N LEU A 57 18.89 -18.10 -0.25
CA LEU A 57 18.49 -16.69 -0.36
C LEU A 57 17.00 -16.53 -0.71
N ARG A 58 16.22 -17.62 -0.58
CA ARG A 58 14.78 -17.55 -0.79
C ARG A 58 14.14 -16.66 0.26
N THR A 59 13.41 -15.66 -0.20
CA THR A 59 12.76 -14.65 0.64
C THR A 59 11.27 -14.65 0.39
N LEU A 60 10.50 -14.74 1.48
CA LEU A 60 9.06 -14.51 1.50
C LEU A 60 8.79 -13.01 1.44
N MET A 61 8.01 -12.59 0.46
CA MET A 61 7.57 -11.21 0.28
C MET A 61 6.06 -11.14 0.21
N LEU A 62 5.47 -10.06 0.71
CA LEU A 62 4.05 -9.78 0.47
C LEU A 62 3.80 -9.62 -1.04
N THR A 63 2.67 -10.13 -1.52
CA THR A 63 2.27 -9.88 -2.91
C THR A 63 2.00 -8.40 -3.13
N HIS A 64 2.17 -7.96 -4.38
CA HIS A 64 1.88 -6.58 -4.78
C HIS A 64 0.45 -6.15 -4.37
N GLY A 65 -0.54 -7.05 -4.51
CA GLY A 65 -1.91 -6.77 -4.10
C GLY A 65 -2.07 -6.49 -2.60
N ILE A 66 -1.33 -7.17 -1.73
CA ILE A 66 -1.35 -6.91 -0.28
C ILE A 66 -0.60 -5.62 0.07
N GLN A 67 0.54 -5.37 -0.59
CA GLN A 67 1.30 -4.12 -0.43
C GLN A 67 0.45 -2.91 -0.83
N LEU A 68 -0.24 -2.99 -1.97
CA LEU A 68 -1.13 -1.95 -2.46
C LEU A 68 -2.33 -1.71 -1.53
N ARG A 69 -2.93 -2.78 -0.97
CA ARG A 69 -4.00 -2.64 0.03
C ARG A 69 -3.52 -1.95 1.30
N ARG A 70 -2.32 -2.28 1.79
CA ARG A 70 -1.69 -1.60 2.92
C ARG A 70 -1.44 -0.13 2.61
N PHE A 71 -0.81 0.14 1.48
CA PHE A 71 -0.55 1.51 1.03
C PHE A 71 -1.85 2.32 0.90
N THR A 72 -2.92 1.71 0.38
CA THR A 72 -4.26 2.30 0.29
C THR A 72 -4.81 2.70 1.64
N HIS A 73 -4.77 1.79 2.59
CA HIS A 73 -5.19 2.10 3.94
C HIS A 73 -4.35 3.24 4.55
N ASP A 74 -3.05 3.27 4.28
CA ASP A 74 -2.15 4.27 4.84
C ASP A 74 -2.36 5.66 4.21
N VAL A 75 -2.54 5.73 2.89
CA VAL A 75 -2.94 6.96 2.18
C VAL A 75 -4.25 7.50 2.72
N LEU A 76 -5.27 6.64 2.88
CA LEU A 76 -6.56 7.07 3.42
C LEU A 76 -6.44 7.63 4.83
N ARG A 77 -5.51 7.09 5.65
CA ARG A 77 -5.27 7.61 7.00
C ARG A 77 -4.58 8.97 6.97
N VAL A 78 -3.61 9.16 6.08
CA VAL A 78 -2.96 10.46 5.85
C VAL A 78 -3.97 11.49 5.37
N LEU A 79 -4.78 11.17 4.37
CA LEU A 79 -5.79 12.10 3.87
C LEU A 79 -6.82 12.44 4.93
N LYS A 80 -7.20 11.50 5.81
CA LYS A 80 -8.12 11.78 6.92
C LYS A 80 -7.56 12.75 7.97
N SER A 81 -6.24 12.94 8.08
CA SER A 81 -5.69 13.98 8.96
C SER A 81 -5.78 15.37 8.35
N GLU A 82 -5.92 15.45 7.02
CA GLU A 82 -6.03 16.72 6.31
C GLU A 82 -7.48 17.23 6.27
N PRO A 83 -7.70 18.53 6.51
CA PRO A 83 -9.05 19.11 6.55
C PRO A 83 -9.80 18.99 5.21
N LYS A 84 -9.06 19.06 4.10
CA LYS A 84 -9.60 18.91 2.74
C LYS A 84 -9.65 17.46 2.24
N LYS A 85 -9.18 16.49 3.05
CA LYS A 85 -9.00 15.10 2.63
C LYS A 85 -8.17 14.93 1.35
N SER A 86 -7.26 15.87 1.14
CA SER A 86 -6.45 16.06 -0.07
C SER A 86 -5.09 16.60 0.30
N CYS A 87 -4.02 16.20 -0.39
CA CYS A 87 -2.70 16.82 -0.24
C CYS A 87 -1.92 16.78 -1.56
N PRO A 88 -0.97 17.69 -1.82
CA PRO A 88 -0.05 17.51 -2.94
C PRO A 88 0.80 16.25 -2.75
N VAL A 89 1.10 15.53 -3.84
CA VAL A 89 1.96 14.31 -3.79
C VAL A 89 3.33 14.61 -3.16
N SER A 90 3.87 15.82 -3.40
CA SER A 90 5.13 16.28 -2.81
C SER A 90 5.12 16.39 -1.28
N HIS A 91 3.95 16.58 -0.66
CA HIS A 91 3.81 16.69 0.79
C HIS A 91 3.45 15.36 1.46
N PHE A 92 3.15 14.32 0.67
CA PHE A 92 2.69 13.04 1.18
C PHE A 92 3.67 12.41 2.18
N ALA A 93 4.97 12.39 1.86
CA ALA A 93 5.99 11.81 2.74
C ALA A 93 6.04 12.50 4.11
N THR A 94 5.96 13.84 4.12
CA THR A 94 5.93 14.64 5.35
C THR A 94 4.69 14.36 6.18
N LEU A 95 3.50 14.30 5.56
CA LEU A 95 2.27 13.99 6.27
C LEU A 95 2.26 12.54 6.80
N TYR A 96 2.82 11.61 6.02
CA TYR A 96 2.99 10.22 6.43
C TYR A 96 3.85 10.14 7.71
N GLU A 97 4.97 10.86 7.77
CA GLU A 97 5.80 10.94 8.99
C GLU A 97 5.06 11.51 10.19
N GLN A 98 4.23 12.54 9.99
CA GLN A 98 3.46 13.14 11.07
C GLN A 98 2.41 12.16 11.63
N VAL A 99 1.71 11.45 10.74
CA VAL A 99 0.62 10.52 11.10
C VAL A 99 1.16 9.22 11.69
N PHE A 100 2.21 8.65 11.11
CA PHE A 100 2.73 7.34 11.49
C PHE A 100 3.98 7.39 12.38
N ARG A 101 4.56 8.57 12.58
CA ARG A 101 5.85 8.77 13.30
C ARG A 101 6.96 7.91 12.71
N LYS A 102 6.96 7.74 11.39
CA LYS A 102 7.88 6.90 10.62
C LYS A 102 8.08 7.49 9.23
N GLU A 103 9.31 7.46 8.74
CA GLU A 103 9.66 7.87 7.37
C GLU A 103 8.90 7.03 6.33
N PHE A 104 8.47 7.69 5.26
CA PHE A 104 7.93 6.99 4.10
C PHE A 104 9.08 6.44 3.26
N ILE A 105 9.08 5.12 3.03
CA ILE A 105 10.07 4.43 2.21
C ILE A 105 9.31 3.57 1.19
N ALA A 106 9.42 3.92 -0.09
CA ALA A 106 8.73 3.24 -1.18
C ALA A 106 9.07 1.74 -1.24
N SER A 107 10.33 1.40 -0.98
CA SER A 107 10.83 0.02 -0.96
C SER A 107 10.14 -0.87 0.08
N ASN A 108 9.56 -0.30 1.14
CA ASN A 108 8.77 -1.06 2.11
C ASN A 108 7.48 -1.62 1.50
N TYR A 109 7.07 -1.10 0.35
CA TYR A 109 5.92 -1.53 -0.45
C TYR A 109 6.34 -2.21 -1.76
N GLY A 110 7.61 -2.56 -1.92
CA GLY A 110 8.10 -3.30 -3.09
C GLY A 110 8.31 -2.47 -4.35
N VAL A 111 8.27 -1.13 -4.27
CA VAL A 111 8.48 -0.22 -5.40
C VAL A 111 9.66 0.72 -5.17
N CYS A 112 10.11 1.38 -6.24
CA CYS A 112 11.17 2.39 -6.18
C CYS A 112 10.61 3.81 -5.99
N ASP A 113 9.40 4.08 -6.50
CA ASP A 113 8.82 5.42 -6.49
C ASP A 113 7.39 5.43 -5.93
N LEU A 114 7.02 6.53 -5.26
CA LEU A 114 5.68 6.74 -4.74
C LEU A 114 4.62 6.77 -5.86
N ASN A 115 4.96 7.33 -7.02
CA ASN A 115 4.05 7.43 -8.16
C ASN A 115 3.65 6.06 -8.69
N ASP A 116 4.52 5.05 -8.59
CA ASP A 116 4.19 3.67 -9.01
C ASP A 116 3.03 3.13 -8.16
N LEU A 117 3.10 3.29 -6.83
CA LEU A 117 2.01 2.88 -5.94
C LEU A 117 0.73 3.68 -6.15
N LEU A 118 0.85 4.98 -6.43
CA LEU A 118 -0.30 5.84 -6.71
C LEU A 118 -0.96 5.51 -8.05
N ASN A 119 -0.20 5.07 -9.05
CA ASN A 119 -0.71 4.59 -10.34
C ASN A 119 -1.47 3.27 -10.19
N ASP A 120 -0.94 2.36 -9.38
CA ASP A 120 -1.51 1.03 -9.24
C ASP A 120 -2.75 1.00 -8.35
N MET A 121 -3.02 2.10 -7.65
CA MET A 121 -4.23 2.24 -6.85
C MET A 121 -5.48 2.27 -7.72
N PRO A 122 -6.55 1.56 -7.31
CA PRO A 122 -7.78 1.58 -8.07
C PRO A 122 -8.45 2.95 -7.95
N GLU A 123 -8.89 3.50 -9.09
CA GLU A 123 -9.42 4.88 -9.23
C GLU A 123 -10.64 5.16 -8.34
N ASN A 124 -11.33 4.12 -7.87
CA ASN A 124 -12.46 4.23 -6.96
C ASN A 124 -12.07 4.59 -5.51
N VAL A 125 -10.78 4.64 -5.19
CA VAL A 125 -10.31 4.92 -3.82
C VAL A 125 -9.66 6.30 -3.68
N ILE A 126 -8.89 6.74 -4.66
CA ILE A 126 -8.29 8.08 -4.70
C ILE A 126 -8.24 8.61 -6.14
N THR A 127 -8.35 9.93 -6.31
CA THR A 127 -8.11 10.60 -7.59
C THR A 127 -6.75 11.29 -7.54
N VAL A 128 -5.84 10.90 -8.44
CA VAL A 128 -4.51 11.52 -8.57
C VAL A 128 -4.57 12.56 -9.70
N ASP A 129 -4.72 13.83 -9.34
CA ASP A 129 -4.74 14.91 -10.33
C ASP A 129 -3.30 15.24 -10.76
N ARG A 130 -2.97 14.88 -12.01
CA ARG A 130 -1.67 15.12 -12.63
C ARG A 130 -1.78 16.33 -13.54
N THR A 131 -2.00 17.50 -12.96
CA THR A 131 -1.65 18.75 -13.64
C THR A 131 -0.14 18.81 -13.78
N SER A 132 0.38 18.10 -14.77
CA SER A 132 1.73 18.28 -15.29
C SER A 132 1.80 19.71 -15.78
N ASN A 133 2.40 20.57 -14.96
CA ASN A 133 2.67 21.95 -15.33
C ASN A 133 3.80 21.96 -16.36
N MET A 134 3.47 21.60 -17.60
CA MET A 134 4.18 21.99 -18.82
C MET A 134 3.19 22.61 -19.81
N LYS A 135 2.39 23.57 -19.33
CA LYS A 135 1.94 24.67 -20.16
C LYS A 135 2.11 25.96 -19.37
N GLN A 136 2.71 26.92 -20.08
CA GLN A 136 2.96 28.34 -19.79
C GLN A 136 2.11 29.02 -18.70
N PRO A 137 2.63 30.08 -18.07
CA PRO A 137 2.04 30.68 -16.88
C PRO A 137 0.65 31.27 -17.19
N ASP A 138 -0.39 30.63 -16.67
CA ASP A 138 -1.70 31.24 -16.48
C ASP A 138 -2.09 31.09 -15.00
N PHE A 139 -2.51 32.21 -14.43
CA PHE A 139 -2.95 32.35 -13.05
C PHE A 139 -4.33 31.71 -12.87
N SER A 140 -4.43 30.46 -12.43
CA SER A 140 -5.55 30.01 -11.56
C SER A 140 -5.36 28.60 -10.97
N GLU A 141 -5.28 28.57 -9.64
CA GLU A 141 -5.48 27.48 -8.67
C GLU A 141 -4.67 26.16 -8.75
N PRO A 142 -4.00 25.75 -7.64
CA PRO A 142 -3.27 24.48 -7.57
C PRO A 142 -4.19 23.27 -7.31
N GLY A 143 -3.92 22.17 -8.01
CA GLY A 143 -4.67 20.91 -7.97
C GLY A 143 -4.78 20.26 -6.59
N LEU A 144 -5.95 19.66 -6.34
CA LEU A 144 -6.36 19.00 -5.09
C LEU A 144 -6.65 17.52 -5.34
N LEU A 145 -6.13 16.64 -4.48
CA LEU A 145 -6.51 15.22 -4.44
C LEU A 145 -7.84 15.02 -3.69
N ASP A 146 -8.99 15.07 -4.35
CA ASP A 146 -10.30 15.06 -3.68
C ASP A 146 -11.00 13.68 -3.69
N VAL A 147 -11.49 13.21 -2.54
CA VAL A 147 -12.21 11.93 -2.35
C VAL A 147 -13.72 12.02 -2.68
N ASN A 148 -14.28 13.22 -2.85
CA ASN A 148 -15.73 13.47 -2.95
C ASN A 148 -16.23 13.77 -4.38
N LYS A 149 -15.40 13.68 -5.43
CA LYS A 149 -15.83 13.99 -6.81
C LYS A 149 -16.79 12.97 -7.46
N LEU A 150 -17.35 12.02 -6.70
CA LEU A 150 -18.17 10.90 -7.22
C LEU A 150 -19.69 11.10 -7.20
N ASN A 151 -20.23 12.29 -6.87
CA ASN A 151 -21.69 12.50 -6.85
C ASN A 151 -22.15 13.83 -7.47
N GLY A 152 -21.82 14.06 -8.76
CA GLY A 152 -22.12 15.33 -9.41
C GLY A 152 -22.70 15.27 -10.83
N HIS A 153 -23.17 14.12 -11.31
CA HIS A 153 -23.76 14.05 -12.66
C HIS A 153 -25.00 13.13 -12.68
N ARG A 154 -26.14 13.67 -12.25
CA ARG A 154 -27.45 13.25 -12.76
C ARG A 154 -28.30 14.49 -13.08
N GLU A 155 -28.13 14.93 -14.32
CA GLU A 155 -29.20 15.27 -15.27
C GLU A 155 -30.27 16.28 -14.81
N HIS A 156 -29.96 17.56 -15.04
CA HIS A 156 -30.94 18.61 -15.25
C HIS A 156 -31.30 18.66 -16.74
N TRP A 157 -32.32 17.90 -17.17
CA TRP A 157 -33.06 18.17 -18.40
C TRP A 157 -34.51 17.75 -18.17
N ILE A 158 -35.39 18.73 -17.95
CA ILE A 158 -36.64 18.95 -18.69
C ILE A 158 -37.21 20.28 -18.18
N GLN A 159 -37.07 21.29 -19.02
CA GLN A 159 -38.02 22.37 -19.12
C GLN A 159 -38.12 22.64 -20.61
N HIS A 160 -39.31 22.50 -21.20
CA HIS A 160 -39.80 23.27 -22.36
C HIS A 160 -41.30 23.00 -22.55
N SER A 161 -42.04 24.13 -22.62
CA SER A 161 -43.42 24.39 -23.04
C SER A 161 -44.59 23.83 -22.24
#